data_AF-A0A931WW95-F1
#
_entry.id   AF-A0A931WW95-F1
#
_cell.length_a   1.000
_cell.length_b   1.000
_cell.length_c   1.000
_cell.angle_alpha   90.00
_cell.angle_beta   90.00
_cell.angle_gamma   90.00
#
_symmetry.space_group_name_H-M   'P 1'
#
loop_
_entity.id
_entity.type
_entity.pdbx_description
1 polymer ?
#
loop_
_entity_poly.entity_id
_entity_poly.type
_entity_poly.pdbx_seq_one_letter_code
_entity_poly.pdbx_strand_id
1 'polypeptide(L)' 'EKVVPGLTLKEGEYAVAGRALILHEKEDDFGQPTGNAGGRIACGVIQLD' A
#
# COMPACT_ATOMS: atom_id res chain seq x y z
N GLU A 1 -6.14 7.83 12.07
CA GLU A 1 -4.80 7.44 11.60
C GLU A 1 -4.60 5.96 11.91
N LYS A 2 -4.26 5.13 10.93
CA LYS A 2 -3.87 3.72 11.15
C LYS A 2 -2.41 3.60 10.72
N VAL A 3 -1.53 3.29 11.67
CA VAL A 3 -0.10 3.05 11.42
C VAL A 3 0.09 1.56 11.20
N VAL A 4 0.75 1.16 10.11
CA VAL A 4 1.17 -0.23 9.89
C VAL A 4 2.48 -0.44 10.66
N PRO A 5 2.50 -1.31 11.70
CA PRO A 5 3.70 -1.49 12.51
C PRO A 5 4.89 -1.97 11.67
N GLY A 6 6.04 -1.33 11.83
CA GLY A 6 7.29 -1.73 11.19
C GLY A 6 7.47 -1.29 9.73
N LEU A 7 6.48 -0.65 9.10
CA LEU A 7 6.61 -0.12 7.74
C LEU A 7 7.70 0.98 7.69
N THR A 8 8.67 0.82 6.79
CA THR A 8 9.77 1.79 6.60
C THR A 8 9.91 2.16 5.13
N LEU A 9 10.51 3.32 4.84
CA LEU A 9 10.73 3.74 3.46
C LEU A 9 11.96 3.04 2.84
N LYS A 10 13.10 3.03 3.53
CA LYS A 10 14.40 2.67 2.92
C LYS A 10 15.03 1.39 3.45
N GLU A 11 14.94 1.10 4.74
CA GLU A 11 15.75 0.06 5.40
C GLU A 11 14.90 -0.87 6.27
N GLY A 12 15.36 -2.11 6.46
CA GLY A 12 14.65 -3.13 7.23
C GLY A 12 13.75 -4.03 6.39
N GLU A 13 13.19 -5.06 7.02
CA GLU A 13 12.40 -6.13 6.38
C GLU A 13 11.19 -5.59 5.60
N TYR A 14 10.54 -4.54 6.13
CA TYR A 14 9.33 -3.95 5.56
C TYR A 14 9.58 -2.67 4.76
N ALA A 15 10.78 -2.49 4.21
CA ALA A 15 11.11 -1.36 3.34
C ALA A 15 10.24 -1.37 2.07
N VAL A 16 9.68 -0.20 1.71
CA VAL A 16 8.77 -0.05 0.57
C VAL A 16 9.31 0.76 -0.61
N ALA A 17 10.50 1.34 -0.52
CA ALA A 17 11.16 1.95 -1.68
C ALA A 17 11.27 0.94 -2.84
N GLY A 18 10.92 1.39 -4.04
CA GLY A 18 10.85 0.55 -5.25
C GLY A 18 9.59 -0.33 -5.36
N ARG A 19 8.74 -0.37 -4.33
CA ARG A 19 7.39 -0.97 -4.42
C ARG A 19 6.39 0.05 -4.97
N ALA A 20 5.13 -0.38 -5.16
CA ALA A 20 4.07 0.47 -5.66
C ALA A 20 3.00 0.75 -4.60
N LEU A 21 2.52 2.00 -4.56
CA LEU A 21 1.25 2.37 -3.95
C LEU A 21 0.13 2.15 -4.97
N ILE A 22 -0.98 1.54 -4.54
CA ILE A 22 -2.17 1.30 -5.36
C ILE A 22 -3.35 2.02 -4.72
N LEU A 23 -4.05 2.85 -5.50
CA LEU A 23 -5.34 3.39 -5.11
C LEU A 23 -6.45 2.51 -5.69
N HIS A 24 -7.35 2.07 -4.84
CA HIS A 24 -8.49 1.24 -5.19
C HIS A 24 -9.75 2.08 -5.44
N GLU A 25 -10.67 1.54 -6.24
CA GLU A 25 -11.92 2.18 -6.64
C GLU A 25 -12.91 2.35 -5.48
N LYS A 26 -12.94 1.36 -4.58
CA LYS A 26 -13.91 1.27 -3.48
C LYS A 26 -13.20 1.31 -2.13
N GLU A 27 -13.97 1.61 -1.10
CA GLU A 27 -13.52 1.48 0.28
C GLU A 27 -13.17 0.02 0.59
N ASP A 28 -12.08 -0.17 1.34
CA ASP A 28 -11.63 -1.48 1.84
C ASP A 28 -12.49 -1.89 3.05
N ASP A 29 -13.13 -3.05 2.99
CA ASP A 29 -13.98 -3.59 4.06
C ASP A 29 -13.23 -4.46 5.09
N PHE A 30 -11.90 -4.54 4.99
CA PHE A 30 -11.00 -5.38 5.78
C PHE A 30 -11.23 -6.89 5.64
N GLY A 31 -12.08 -7.31 4.69
CA GLY A 31 -12.28 -8.69 4.28
C GLY A 31 -11.05 -9.26 3.59
N GLN A 32 -10.87 -10.58 3.69
CA GLN A 32 -9.71 -11.24 3.09
C GLN A 32 -10.06 -11.78 1.69
N PRO A 33 -9.13 -11.71 0.71
CA PRO A 33 -7.74 -11.28 0.82
C PRO A 33 -7.47 -9.80 0.48
N THR A 34 -8.45 -9.06 -0.05
CA THR A 34 -8.22 -7.72 -0.67
C THR A 34 -9.30 -6.67 -0.32
N GLY A 35 -10.12 -6.94 0.70
CA GLY A 35 -11.06 -5.94 1.24
C GLY A 35 -12.21 -5.55 0.32
N ASN A 36 -12.52 -6.36 -0.71
CA ASN A 36 -13.50 -6.03 -1.75
C ASN A 36 -13.30 -4.64 -2.39
N ALA A 37 -12.06 -4.12 -2.40
CA ALA A 37 -11.73 -2.74 -2.74
C ALA A 37 -11.91 -2.40 -4.25
N GLY A 38 -12.31 -3.37 -5.08
CA GLY A 38 -12.60 -3.14 -6.50
C GLY A 38 -11.35 -2.91 -7.36
N GLY A 39 -11.51 -2.19 -8.47
CA GLY A 39 -10.46 -1.96 -9.46
C GLY A 39 -9.30 -1.12 -8.92
N ARG A 40 -8.14 -1.17 -9.61
CA ARG A 40 -6.97 -0.33 -9.32
C ARG A 40 -7.03 0.93 -10.19
N ILE A 41 -7.37 2.07 -9.60
CA ILE A 41 -7.63 3.31 -10.35
C ILE A 41 -6.39 4.21 -10.48
N ALA A 42 -5.37 4.00 -9.63
CA ALA A 42 -4.06 4.61 -9.80
C ALA A 42 -2.96 3.69 -9.25
N CYS A 43 -1.76 3.85 -9.79
CA CYS A 43 -0.55 3.20 -9.30
C CYS A 43 0.64 4.16 -9.38
N GLY A 44 1.60 4.01 -8.47
CA GLY A 44 2.82 4.80 -8.47
C GLY A 44 3.95 4.10 -7.72
N VAL A 45 5.16 4.16 -8.27
CA VAL A 45 6.37 3.63 -7.60
C VAL A 45 6.79 4.59 -6.50
N ILE A 46 7.12 4.04 -5.33
CA ILE A 46 7.67 4.79 -4.21
C ILE A 46 9.16 4.99 -4.47
N GLN A 47 9.56 6.22 -4.80
CA GLN A 47 10.95 6.60 -5.05
C GLN A 47 11.55 7.27 -3.79
N LEU A 48 12.86 7.10 -3.64
CA LEU A 48 13.67 7.89 -2.71
C LEU A 48 14.44 8.89 -3.56
N ASP A 49 14.47 10.14 -3.11
CA ASP A 49 15.36 11.16 -3.68
C ASP A 49 16.83 10.91 -3.29
#